data_AF-A0A831NK79-F1
#
_entry.id   AF-A0A831NK79-F1
#
_cell.length_a   1.000
_cell.length_b   1.000
_cell.length_c   1.000
_cell.angle_alpha   90.00
_cell.angle_beta   90.00
_cell.angle_gamma   90.00
#
_symmetry.space_group_name_H-M   'P 1'
#
loop_
_entity.id
_entity.type
_entity.pdbx_description
1 polymer ?
#
loop_
_entity_poly.entity_id
_entity_poly.type
_entity_poly.pdbx_seq_one_letter_code
_entity_poly.pdbx_strand_id
1 'polypeptide(L)'
;MSHSETSLNSSNYHLAVDKILRILKSGGFWFETFEHDEVRTSEEAAKMRPEYKLEQGAKALIVKAYLADSEEKFLMLIMPADLKL
;
A
#
# COMPACT_ATOMS: atom_id res chain seq x y z
N MET A 1 -25.14 12.81 10.81
CA MET A 1 -23.83 13.18 10.24
C MET A 1 -23.69 12.37 8.95
N SER A 2 -23.75 13.03 7.80
CA SER A 2 -23.82 12.38 6.50
C SER A 2 -22.49 11.73 6.15
N HIS A 3 -22.44 10.40 6.14
CA HIS A 3 -21.36 9.68 5.48
C HIS A 3 -21.51 9.89 3.98
N SER A 4 -20.66 10.74 3.41
CA SER A 4 -20.55 10.90 1.96
C SER A 4 -19.94 9.61 1.40
N GLU A 5 -20.78 8.79 0.75
CA GLU A 5 -20.32 7.71 -0.12
C GLU A 5 -19.60 8.33 -1.31
N THR A 6 -18.27 8.35 -1.27
CA THR A 6 -17.46 8.75 -2.42
C THR A 6 -17.57 7.65 -3.48
N SER A 7 -18.32 7.94 -4.55
CA SER A 7 -18.44 7.09 -5.73
C SER A 7 -17.07 6.87 -6.37
N LEU A 8 -16.56 5.64 -6.34
CA LEU A 8 -15.34 5.21 -7.03
C LEU A 8 -15.59 5.28 -8.55
N ASN A 9 -14.98 6.26 -9.22
CA ASN A 9 -14.92 6.29 -10.68
C ASN A 9 -13.94 5.19 -11.14
N SER A 10 -14.47 4.00 -11.45
CA SER A 10 -13.70 2.77 -11.71
C SER A 10 -13.05 2.67 -13.09
N SER A 11 -13.01 3.72 -13.90
CA SER A 11 -12.69 3.60 -15.33
C SER A 11 -11.20 3.57 -15.69
N ASN A 12 -10.26 3.71 -14.73
CA ASN A 12 -8.82 3.80 -15.06
C ASN A 12 -7.84 3.15 -14.05
N TYR A 13 -8.31 2.44 -13.03
CA TYR A 13 -7.40 1.77 -12.09
C TYR A 13 -6.92 0.42 -12.60
N HIS A 14 -5.71 0.04 -12.20
CA HIS A 14 -5.20 -1.31 -12.42
C HIS A 14 -6.09 -2.33 -11.69
N LEU A 15 -6.33 -3.50 -12.30
CA LEU A 15 -7.19 -4.57 -11.76
C LEU A 15 -6.83 -5.00 -10.33
N ALA A 16 -5.58 -4.81 -9.91
CA ALA A 16 -5.14 -5.07 -8.55
C ALA A 16 -5.86 -4.18 -7.51
N VAL A 17 -6.13 -2.91 -7.84
CA VAL A 17 -6.83 -1.98 -6.94
C VAL A 17 -8.23 -2.51 -6.65
N ASP A 18 -8.98 -2.85 -7.70
CA ASP A 18 -10.33 -3.42 -7.56
C ASP A 18 -10.32 -4.69 -6.73
N LYS A 19 -9.34 -5.56 -6.95
CA LYS A 19 -9.19 -6.81 -6.18
C LYS A 19 -8.95 -6.53 -4.70
N ILE A 20 -8.06 -5.59 -4.37
CA ILE A 20 -7.76 -5.19 -2.98
C ILE A 20 -9.02 -4.60 -2.32
N LEU A 21 -9.68 -3.65 -2.98
CA LEU A 21 -10.89 -3.01 -2.46
C LEU A 21 -12.01 -4.02 -2.20
N ARG A 22 -12.18 -5.01 -3.09
CA ARG A 22 -13.18 -6.08 -2.88
C ARG A 22 -12.87 -6.91 -1.64
N ILE A 23 -11.60 -7.31 -1.44
CA ILE A 23 -11.18 -8.09 -0.26
C ILE A 23 -11.44 -7.30 1.02
N LEU A 24 -11.06 -6.01 1.05
CA LEU A 24 -11.24 -5.17 2.22
C LEU A 24 -12.73 -5.00 2.57
N LYS A 25 -13.57 -4.70 1.56
CA LYS A 25 -15.02 -4.56 1.73
C LYS A 25 -15.68 -5.87 2.17
N SER A 26 -15.38 -6.99 1.50
CA SER A 26 -16.02 -8.28 1.81
C SER A 26 -15.60 -8.83 3.17
N GLY A 27 -14.40 -8.48 3.63
CA GLY A 27 -13.91 -8.82 4.97
C GLY A 27 -14.44 -7.93 6.09
N GLY A 28 -15.16 -6.84 5.78
CA GLY A 28 -15.66 -5.89 6.78
C GLY A 28 -14.55 -5.09 7.47
N PHE A 29 -13.39 -4.92 6.81
CA PHE A 29 -12.30 -4.13 7.35
C PHE A 29 -12.59 -2.63 7.17
N TRP A 30 -12.25 -1.84 8.17
CA TRP A 30 -12.26 -0.38 8.03
C TRP A 30 -11.04 0.06 7.21
N PHE A 31 -11.28 0.88 6.18
CA PHE A 31 -10.24 1.47 5.36
C PHE A 31 -10.74 2.76 4.69
N GLU A 32 -9.80 3.60 4.29
CA GLU A 32 -10.02 4.80 3.47
C GLU A 32 -9.01 4.81 2.32
N THR A 33 -9.33 5.52 1.25
CA THR A 33 -8.46 5.68 0.08
C THR A 33 -8.14 7.16 -0.12
N PHE A 34 -6.89 7.45 -0.49
CA PHE A 34 -6.42 8.80 -0.75
C PHE A 34 -5.74 8.85 -2.12
N GLU A 35 -6.29 9.67 -3.02
CA GLU A 35 -5.79 9.85 -4.38
C GLU A 35 -4.79 11.00 -4.43
N HIS A 36 -3.63 10.76 -5.06
CA HIS A 36 -2.59 11.77 -5.24
C HIS A 36 -1.72 11.46 -6.45
N ASP A 37 -1.02 12.47 -6.95
CA ASP A 37 -0.02 12.31 -8.01
C ASP A 37 1.17 11.46 -7.54
N GLU A 38 1.90 10.85 -8.48
CA GLU A 38 3.08 10.04 -8.16
C GLU A 38 4.11 10.82 -7.32
N VAL A 39 4.64 10.14 -6.31
CA VAL A 39 5.69 10.67 -5.43
C VAL A 39 6.92 9.77 -5.54
N ARG A 40 8.12 10.34 -5.41
CA ARG A 40 9.39 9.64 -5.61
C ARG A 40 10.14 9.39 -4.32
N THR A 41 9.90 10.21 -3.30
CA THR A 41 10.55 10.09 -1.99
C THR A 41 9.55 9.85 -0.87
N SER A 42 10.01 9.21 0.20
CA SER A 42 9.23 9.00 1.43
C SER A 42 8.77 10.34 2.03
N GLU A 43 9.62 11.37 1.93
CA GLU A 43 9.35 12.72 2.39
C GLU A 43 8.26 13.41 1.57
N GLU A 44 8.25 13.22 0.24
CA GLU A 44 7.16 13.69 -0.62
C GLU A 44 5.85 12.97 -0.28
N ALA A 45 5.88 11.65 -0.08
CA ALA A 45 4.70 10.88 0.30
C ALA A 45 4.11 11.35 1.64
N ALA A 46 4.96 11.63 2.64
CA ALA A 46 4.53 12.13 3.94
C ALA A 46 3.88 13.52 3.87
N LYS A 47 4.35 14.41 2.98
CA LYS A 47 3.74 15.73 2.78
C LYS A 47 2.33 15.65 2.19
N MET A 48 2.06 14.64 1.37
CA MET A 48 0.73 14.44 0.77
C MET A 48 -0.31 13.94 1.79
N ARG A 49 0.14 13.36 2.92
CA ARG A 49 -0.72 12.73 3.93
C ARG A 49 -0.39 13.28 5.32
N PRO A 50 -0.70 14.56 5.61
CA PRO A 50 -0.27 15.22 6.84
C PRO A 50 -0.87 14.60 8.11
N GLU A 51 -2.02 13.93 8.01
CA GLU A 51 -2.61 13.20 9.14
C GLU A 51 -1.85 11.92 9.55
N TYR A 52 -0.89 11.45 8.74
CA TYR A 52 -0.12 10.23 9.01
C TYR A 52 1.38 10.52 9.10
N LYS A 53 2.03 9.93 10.10
CA LYS A 53 3.50 9.96 10.21
C LYS A 53 4.13 8.96 9.25
N LEU A 54 5.38 9.23 8.84
CA LEU A 54 6.13 8.34 7.94
C LEU A 54 6.25 6.90 8.47
N GLU A 55 6.47 6.73 9.78
CA GLU A 55 6.55 5.43 10.48
C GLU A 55 5.26 4.59 10.39
N GLN A 56 4.11 5.21 10.10
CA GLN A 56 2.83 4.52 9.93
C GLN A 56 2.66 3.95 8.52
N GLY A 57 3.53 4.32 7.58
CA GLY A 57 3.59 3.75 6.25
C GLY A 57 4.30 2.39 6.24
N ALA A 58 4.03 1.62 5.19
CA ALA A 58 4.75 0.37 4.93
C ALA A 58 5.42 0.42 3.55
N LYS A 59 6.55 -0.27 3.41
CA LYS A 59 7.19 -0.57 2.13
C LYS A 59 7.31 -2.08 1.92
N ALA A 60 7.21 -2.49 0.66
CA ALA A 60 7.36 -3.87 0.23
C ALA A 60 8.63 -4.02 -0.60
N LEU A 61 9.47 -4.99 -0.26
CA LEU A 61 10.64 -5.36 -1.05
C LEU A 61 10.45 -6.76 -1.60
N ILE A 62 10.65 -6.91 -2.90
CA ILE A 62 10.72 -8.23 -3.53
C ILE A 62 12.19 -8.59 -3.66
N VAL A 63 12.62 -9.62 -2.94
CA VAL A 63 14.01 -10.08 -2.92
C VAL A 63 14.10 -11.52 -3.39
N LYS A 64 15.23 -11.85 -4.01
CA LYS A 64 15.58 -13.21 -4.38
C LYS A 64 16.51 -13.77 -3.32
N ALA A 65 16.12 -14.88 -2.69
CA ALA A 65 16.88 -15.54 -1.63
C ALA A 65 17.26 -16.96 -2.06
N TYR A 66 18.48 -17.36 -1.69
CA TYR A 66 18.94 -18.75 -1.80
C TYR A 66 18.83 -19.39 -0.42
N LEU A 67 17.99 -20.41 -0.30
CA LEU A 67 17.84 -21.16 0.94
C LEU A 67 18.99 -22.17 1.09
N ALA A 68 19.12 -22.77 2.28
CA ALA A 68 20.25 -23.63 2.66
C ALA A 68 20.45 -24.85 1.73
N ASP A 69 19.41 -25.24 0.99
CA ASP A 69 19.38 -26.32 0.00
C ASP A 69 19.61 -25.84 -1.44
N SER A 70 20.03 -24.59 -1.63
CA SER A 70 20.16 -23.91 -2.93
C SER A 70 18.83 -23.72 -3.68
N GLU A 71 17.69 -23.86 -3.01
CA GLU A 71 16.39 -23.51 -3.61
C GLU A 71 16.27 -21.98 -3.72
N GLU A 72 16.03 -21.49 -4.93
CA GLU A 72 15.76 -20.07 -5.20
C GLU A 72 14.30 -19.75 -4.84
N LYS A 73 14.10 -18.73 -3.99
CA LYS A 73 12.76 -18.22 -3.68
C LYS A 73 12.69 -16.70 -3.80
N PHE A 74 11.54 -16.23 -4.26
CA PHE A 74 11.16 -14.82 -4.16
C PHE A 74 10.42 -14.58 -2.85
N LEU A 75 10.91 -13.63 -2.06
CA LEU A 75 10.31 -13.23 -0.79
C LEU A 75 9.80 -11.80 -0.90
N MET A 76 8.63 -11.54 -0.33
CA MET A 76 8.11 -10.19 -0.13
C MET A 76 8.30 -9.80 1.34
N LEU A 77 9.17 -8.83 1.58
CA LEU A 77 9.40 -8.28 2.91
C LEU A 77 8.54 -7.03 3.08
N ILE A 78 7.62 -7.05 4.04
CA ILE A 78 6.82 -5.88 4.42
C ILE A 78 7.40 -5.29 5.70
N MET A 79 7.72 -4.00 5.68
CA MET A 79 8.37 -3.32 6.79
C MET A 79 7.94 -1.85 6.90
N PRO A 80 8.16 -1.19 8.05
CA PRO A 80 7.90 0.25 8.19
C PRO A 80 8.61 1.07 7.11
N ALA A 81 7.95 2.12 6.63
CA ALA A 81 8.46 2.92 5.51
C ALA A 81 9.78 3.63 5.83
N ASP A 82 10.00 4.04 7.08
CA ASP A 82 11.17 4.75 7.57
C ASP A 82 12.35 3.83 7.97
N LEU A 83 12.13 2.52 8.04
CA LEU A 83 13.19 1.56 8.39
C LEU A 83 14.34 1.64 7.37
N LYS A 84 15.54 2.01 7.82
CA LYS A 84 16.74 2.00 6.96
C LYS A 84 17.26 0.56 6.81
N LEU A 85 17.66 0.21 5.59
CA LEU A 85 18.22 -1.10 5.21
C LEU A 85 19.69 -0.97 4.86
#